data_AF-A0A9D5U976-F1
#
_entry.id   AF-A0A9D5U976-F1
#
_cell.length_a   1.000
_cell.length_b   1.000
_cell.length_c   1.000
_cell.angle_alpha   90.00
_cell.angle_beta   90.00
_cell.angle_gamma   90.00
#
_symmetry.space_group_name_H-M   'P 1'
#
loop_
_entity.id
_entity.type
_entity.pdbx_description
1 polymer ?
#
loop_
_entity_poly.entity_id
_entity_poly.type
_entity_poly.pdbx_seq_one_letter_code
_entity_poly.pdbx_strand_id
1 'polypeptide(L)'
;MTFAEVVEVVGKVVDAAGVAAIVVGALYATFLSMSRRREGNVYRLFRRRLGRSILLGLELLVAADIIRTVAVTPTLESVGVLAAIVLIRTFLSFSLELEITGRWPWQQVPTESSPGPEAEPTRT
;
A
#
# COMPACT_ATOMS: atom_id res chain seq x y z
N MET A 1 5.22 -16.17 28.03
CA MET A 1 4.79 -15.18 27.04
C MET A 1 3.29 -15.26 26.93
N THR A 2 2.59 -14.16 27.14
CA THR A 2 1.13 -14.10 26.93
C THR A 2 0.83 -14.02 25.43
N PHE A 3 -0.38 -14.43 25.03
CA PHE A 3 -0.80 -14.33 23.62
C PHE A 3 -0.70 -12.90 23.08
N ALA A 4 -1.03 -11.91 23.91
CA ALA A 4 -0.91 -10.49 23.57
C ALA A 4 0.53 -10.06 23.28
N GLU A 5 1.51 -10.49 24.09
CA GLU A 5 2.93 -10.19 23.86
C GLU A 5 3.43 -10.77 22.54
N VAL A 6 3.05 -12.01 22.21
CA VAL A 6 3.43 -12.65 20.95
C VAL A 6 2.88 -11.86 19.78
N VAL A 7 1.61 -11.48 19.83
CA VAL A 7 0.98 -10.74 18.75
C VAL A 7 1.57 -9.33 18.63
N GLU A 8 1.88 -8.66 19.73
CA GLU A 8 2.52 -7.35 19.70
C GLU A 8 3.89 -7.41 19.03
N VAL A 9 4.71 -8.41 19.36
CA VAL A 9 6.04 -8.62 18.77
C VAL A 9 5.91 -8.92 17.28
N VAL A 10 5.01 -9.83 16.90
CA VAL A 10 4.77 -10.16 15.48
C VAL A 10 4.32 -8.92 14.71
N GLY A 11 3.35 -8.17 15.24
CA GLY A 11 2.87 -6.93 14.62
C GLY A 11 3.99 -5.90 14.44
N LYS A 12 4.87 -5.71 15.43
CA LYS A 12 6.04 -4.81 15.32
C LYS A 12 7.03 -5.27 14.26
N VAL A 13 7.28 -6.57 14.15
CA VAL A 13 8.20 -7.13 13.15
C VAL A 13 7.65 -6.94 11.73
N VAL A 14 6.35 -7.20 11.53
CA VAL A 14 5.70 -7.02 10.22
C VAL A 14 5.66 -5.53 9.83
N ASP A 15 5.37 -4.65 10.78
CA ASP A 15 5.38 -3.20 10.59
C ASP A 15 6.78 -2.71 10.17
N ALA A 16 7.82 -3.12 10.91
CA ALA A 16 9.20 -2.81 10.59
C ALA A 16 9.61 -3.34 9.20
N ALA A 17 9.17 -4.54 8.83
CA ALA A 17 9.42 -5.10 7.51
C ALA A 17 8.73 -4.30 6.40
N GLY A 18 7.49 -3.84 6.61
CA GLY A 18 6.77 -2.98 5.68
C GLY A 18 7.49 -1.65 5.46
N VAL A 19 7.87 -0.96 6.54
CA VAL A 19 8.65 0.29 6.47
C VAL A 19 9.99 0.06 5.77
N ALA A 20 10.71 -1.00 6.14
CA ALA A 20 11.99 -1.33 5.52
C ALA A 20 11.85 -1.57 4.00
N ALA A 21 10.81 -2.26 3.56
CA ALA A 21 10.57 -2.50 2.14
C ALA A 21 10.35 -1.20 1.35
N ILE A 22 9.59 -0.24 1.91
CA ILE A 22 9.39 1.08 1.31
C ILE A 22 10.72 1.83 1.19
N VAL A 23 11.47 1.91 2.29
CA VAL A 23 12.73 2.64 2.36
C VAL A 23 13.76 2.06 1.40
N VAL A 24 13.97 0.74 1.43
CA VAL A 24 14.92 0.05 0.56
C VAL A 24 14.55 0.23 -0.90
N GLY A 25 13.26 0.09 -1.25
CA GLY A 25 12.79 0.29 -2.61
C GLY A 25 12.98 1.74 -3.11
N ALA A 26 12.72 2.73 -2.26
CA ALA A 26 12.95 4.14 -2.56
C ALA A 26 14.44 4.46 -2.77
N LEU A 27 15.32 3.96 -1.90
CA LEU A 27 16.76 4.12 -2.02
C LEU A 27 17.29 3.46 -3.31
N TYR A 28 16.85 2.23 -3.57
CA TYR A 28 17.25 1.48 -4.76
C TYR A 28 16.79 2.17 -6.05
N ALA A 29 15.54 2.67 -6.08
CA ALA A 29 15.03 3.44 -7.21
C ALA A 29 15.84 4.72 -7.43
N THR A 30 16.18 5.44 -6.35
CA THR A 30 16.96 6.68 -6.40
C THR A 30 18.37 6.43 -6.91
N PHE A 31 19.06 5.41 -6.40
CA PHE A 31 20.42 5.06 -6.79
C PHE A 31 20.51 4.71 -8.28
N LEU A 32 19.59 3.89 -8.79
CA LEU A 32 19.57 3.56 -10.23
C LEU A 32 19.23 4.77 -11.11
N SER A 33 18.30 5.63 -10.65
CA SER A 33 17.96 6.87 -11.36
C SER A 33 19.16 7.80 -11.50
N MET A 34 19.93 7.94 -10.41
CA MET A 34 21.14 8.76 -10.37
C MET A 34 22.19 8.26 -11.38
N SER A 35 22.37 6.94 -11.48
CA SER A 35 23.33 6.32 -12.39
C SER A 35 22.92 6.39 -13.87
N ARG A 36 21.63 6.57 -14.18
CA ARG A 36 21.10 6.55 -15.56
C ARG A 36 20.63 7.90 -16.09
N ARG A 37 20.99 9.01 -15.43
CA ARG A 37 20.53 10.40 -15.73
C ARG A 37 20.59 10.85 -17.21
N ARG A 38 21.31 10.15 -18.10
CA ARG A 38 21.39 10.44 -19.54
C ARG A 38 20.23 9.89 -20.39
N GLU A 39 19.40 8.98 -19.87
CA GLU A 39 18.26 8.43 -20.61
C GLU A 39 16.96 9.21 -20.31
N GLY A 40 16.23 9.65 -21.35
CA GLY A 40 14.99 10.43 -21.18
C GLY A 40 13.85 9.70 -20.44
N ASN A 41 14.01 8.40 -20.13
CA ASN A 41 12.98 7.57 -19.49
C ASN A 41 13.23 7.32 -17.98
N VAL A 42 14.23 7.98 -17.38
CA VAL A 42 14.64 7.80 -15.98
C VAL A 42 13.50 8.07 -15.00
N TYR A 43 12.72 9.13 -15.21
CA TYR A 43 11.60 9.49 -14.33
C TYR A 43 10.48 8.44 -14.32
N ARG A 44 10.12 7.89 -15.49
CA ARG A 44 9.07 6.88 -15.59
C ARG A 44 9.51 5.56 -14.95
N LEU A 45 10.78 5.18 -15.12
CA LEU A 45 11.35 3.99 -14.48
C LEU A 45 11.43 4.14 -12.95
N PHE A 46 11.86 5.31 -12.47
CA PHE A 46 11.88 5.65 -11.05
C PHE A 46 10.50 5.50 -10.42
N ARG A 47 9.49 6.18 -10.99
CA ARG A 47 8.12 6.18 -10.47
C ARG A 47 7.51 4.78 -10.46
N ARG A 48 7.81 3.96 -11.47
CA ARG A 48 7.34 2.56 -11.54
C ARG A 48 7.95 1.67 -10.46
N ARG A 49 9.23 1.87 -10.12
CA ARG A 49 9.92 1.13 -9.04
C ARG A 49 9.46 1.59 -7.67
N LEU A 50 9.40 2.90 -7.46
CA LEU A 50 8.93 3.48 -6.22
C LEU A 50 7.49 3.05 -5.90
N GLY A 51 6.59 3.11 -6.90
CA GLY A 51 5.21 2.68 -6.72
C GLY A 51 5.11 1.20 -6.32
N ARG A 52 5.96 0.33 -6.87
CA ARG A 52 5.96 -1.10 -6.55
C ARG A 52 6.45 -1.39 -5.13
N SER A 53 7.46 -0.66 -4.65
CA SER A 53 7.93 -0.79 -3.28
C SER A 53 6.97 -0.20 -2.26
N ILE A 54 6.31 0.91 -2.59
CA ILE A 54 5.27 1.49 -1.74
C ILE A 54 4.09 0.51 -1.61
N LEU A 55 3.61 -0.06 -2.73
CA LEU A 55 2.49 -1.01 -2.71
C LEU A 55 2.81 -2.24 -1.84
N LEU A 56 3.99 -2.84 -2.02
CA LEU A 56 4.45 -3.96 -1.19
C LEU A 56 4.54 -3.58 0.30
N GLY A 57 5.08 -2.39 0.60
CA GLY A 57 5.14 -1.87 1.96
C GLY A 57 3.77 -1.70 2.57
N LEU A 58 2.81 -1.15 1.82
CA LEU A 58 1.44 -0.96 2.28
C LEU A 58 0.73 -2.30 2.55
N GLU A 59 0.95 -3.33 1.71
CA GLU A 59 0.42 -4.68 1.97
C GLU A 59 0.92 -5.24 3.32
N LEU A 60 2.22 -5.08 3.61
CA LEU A 60 2.82 -5.50 4.88
C LEU A 60 2.29 -4.68 6.06
N LEU A 61 2.21 -3.36 5.91
CA LEU A 61 1.70 -2.48 6.95
C LEU A 61 0.23 -2.80 7.28
N VAL A 62 -0.59 -3.15 6.28
CA VAL A 62 -1.98 -3.60 6.49
C VAL A 62 -2.05 -4.90 7.26
N ALA A 63 -1.20 -5.87 6.94
CA ALA A 63 -1.13 -7.11 7.70
C ALA A 63 -0.75 -6.88 9.17
N ALA A 64 0.26 -6.04 9.44
CA ALA A 64 0.71 -5.71 10.80
C ALA A 64 -0.41 -5.17 11.70
N ASP A 65 -1.34 -4.45 11.09
CA ASP A 65 -2.40 -3.75 11.78
C ASP A 65 -3.64 -4.60 12.03
N ILE A 66 -3.97 -5.50 11.10
CA ILE A 66 -4.95 -6.56 11.31
C ILE A 66 -4.49 -7.44 12.48
N ILE A 67 -3.21 -7.80 12.50
CA ILE A 67 -2.61 -8.58 13.60
C ILE A 67 -2.83 -7.88 14.94
N ARG A 68 -2.56 -6.58 15.01
CA ARG A 68 -2.67 -5.80 16.25
C ARG A 68 -4.12 -5.62 16.71
N THR A 69 -5.06 -5.44 15.80
CA THR A 69 -6.48 -5.22 16.15
C THR A 69 -7.17 -6.47 16.67
N VAL A 70 -6.78 -7.66 16.20
CA VAL A 70 -7.44 -8.93 16.59
C VAL A 70 -7.01 -9.46 17.97
N ALA A 71 -5.86 -9.06 18.49
CA ALA A 71 -5.25 -9.73 19.66
C ALA A 71 -5.36 -9.02 21.00
N VAL A 72 -5.99 -7.84 21.06
CA VAL A 72 -6.07 -7.09 22.32
C VAL A 72 -7.27 -7.57 23.13
N THR A 73 -7.01 -8.17 24.29
CA THR A 73 -8.03 -8.37 25.35
C THR A 73 -8.42 -7.00 25.90
N PRO A 74 -9.69 -6.58 25.79
CA PRO A 74 -10.06 -5.20 26.00
C PRO A 74 -10.08 -4.82 27.48
N THR A 75 -9.24 -3.85 27.85
CA THR A 75 -9.52 -2.90 28.94
C THR A 75 -9.91 -1.56 28.30
N LEU A 76 -10.78 -0.77 28.93
CA LEU A 76 -11.28 0.49 28.32
C LEU A 76 -10.15 1.45 27.92
N GLU A 77 -9.06 1.49 28.70
CA GLU A 77 -7.89 2.34 28.43
C GLU A 77 -7.07 1.81 27.23
N SER A 78 -6.75 0.52 27.21
CA SER A 78 -6.00 -0.09 26.11
C SER A 78 -6.78 -0.07 24.79
N VAL A 79 -8.11 -0.22 24.85
CA VAL A 79 -8.99 -0.08 23.68
C VAL A 79 -8.99 1.37 23.17
N GLY A 80 -8.96 2.37 24.04
CA GLY A 80 -8.90 3.78 23.65
C GLY A 80 -7.64 4.11 22.85
N VAL A 81 -6.48 3.69 23.34
CA VAL A 81 -5.19 3.89 22.65
C VAL A 81 -5.16 3.14 21.32
N LEU A 82 -5.61 1.88 21.31
CA LEU A 82 -5.69 1.08 20.09
C LEU A 82 -6.62 1.72 19.04
N ALA A 83 -7.81 2.16 19.46
CA ALA A 83 -8.77 2.83 18.58
C ALA A 83 -8.18 4.12 17.99
N ALA A 84 -7.45 4.91 18.77
CA ALA A 84 -6.78 6.11 18.28
C ALA A 84 -5.71 5.78 17.23
N ILE A 85 -4.87 4.76 17.46
CA ILE A 85 -3.84 4.32 16.50
C ILE A 85 -4.47 3.84 15.19
N VAL A 86 -5.50 2.99 15.28
CA VAL A 86 -6.23 2.47 14.11
C VAL A 86 -6.89 3.61 13.32
N LEU A 87 -7.49 4.58 14.01
CA LEU A 87 -8.13 5.73 13.39
C LEU A 87 -7.11 6.60 12.61
N ILE A 88 -5.98 6.92 13.25
CA ILE A 88 -4.89 7.67 12.62
C ILE A 88 -4.41 6.93 11.37
N ARG A 89 -4.20 5.62 11.47
CA ARG A 89 -3.68 4.85 10.35
C ARG A 89 -4.67 4.73 9.20
N THR A 90 -5.95 4.53 9.50
CA THR A 90 -7.01 4.51 8.47
C THR A 90 -7.05 5.84 7.74
N PHE A 91 -6.99 6.95 8.48
CA PHE A 91 -6.97 8.30 7.91
C PHE A 91 -5.73 8.57 7.05
N LEU A 92 -4.53 8.22 7.54
CA LEU A 92 -3.28 8.41 6.79
C LEU A 92 -3.22 7.54 5.54
N SER A 93 -3.61 6.26 5.65
CA SER A 93 -3.65 5.35 4.49
C SER A 93 -4.61 5.87 3.43
N PHE A 94 -5.80 6.31 3.85
CA PHE A 94 -6.79 6.91 2.97
C PHE A 94 -6.32 8.20 2.30
N SER A 95 -5.70 9.11 3.07
CA SER A 95 -5.18 10.38 2.55
C SER A 95 -4.06 10.18 1.52
N LEU A 96 -3.15 9.22 1.77
CA LEU A 96 -2.07 8.89 0.84
C LEU A 96 -2.60 8.25 -0.45
N GLU A 97 -3.57 7.36 -0.36
CA GLU A 97 -4.20 6.74 -1.54
C GLU A 97 -4.94 7.78 -2.39
N LEU A 98 -5.58 8.76 -1.74
CA LEU A 98 -6.22 9.90 -2.39
C LEU A 98 -5.20 10.79 -3.12
N GLU A 99 -4.06 11.09 -2.50
CA GLU A 99 -2.99 11.89 -3.09
C GLU A 99 -2.34 11.18 -4.29
N ILE A 100 -2.11 9.87 -4.18
CA ILE A 100 -1.49 9.05 -5.24
C ILE A 100 -2.44 8.89 -6.44
N THR A 101 -3.72 8.64 -6.19
CA THR A 101 -4.71 8.35 -7.24
C THR A 101 -5.36 9.61 -7.79
N GLY A 102 -5.41 10.69 -7.01
CA GLY A 102 -6.10 11.94 -7.33
C GLY A 102 -7.63 11.78 -7.45
N ARG A 103 -8.18 10.68 -6.94
CA ARG A 103 -9.59 10.29 -7.07
C ARG A 103 -10.04 9.68 -5.75
N TRP A 104 -11.30 9.86 -5.42
CA TRP A 104 -11.85 9.21 -4.25
C TRP A 104 -11.97 7.69 -4.49
N PRO A 105 -11.73 6.83 -3.48
CA PRO A 105 -11.72 5.37 -3.66
C PRO A 105 -13.08 4.81 -4.12
N TRP A 106 -14.18 5.53 -3.89
CA TRP A 106 -15.51 5.19 -4.39
C TRP A 106 -15.79 5.63 -5.84
N GLN A 107 -14.84 6.25 -6.53
CA GLN A 107 -14.96 6.66 -7.94
C GLN A 107 -14.36 5.65 -8.92
N GLN A 108 -14.15 4.39 -8.51
CA GLN A 108 -13.72 3.34 -9.43
C GLN A 108 -14.83 3.09 -10.46
N VAL A 109 -14.65 3.64 -11.66
CA VAL A 109 -15.54 3.41 -12.80
C VAL A 109 -15.48 1.92 -13.13
N PRO A 110 -16.61 1.18 -13.10
CA PRO A 110 -16.66 -0.18 -13.62
C PRO A 110 -16.08 -0.15 -15.04
N THR A 111 -15.00 -0.90 -15.27
CA THR A 111 -14.49 -1.07 -16.63
C THR A 111 -15.57 -1.84 -17.38
N GLU A 112 -16.43 -1.12 -18.10
CA GLU A 112 -17.25 -1.70 -19.15
C GLU A 112 -16.28 -2.37 -20.11
N SER A 113 -16.24 -3.69 -20.04
CA SER A 113 -15.70 -4.56 -21.06
C SER A 113 -16.43 -4.24 -22.37
N SER A 114 -15.88 -3.36 -23.20
CA SER A 114 -16.32 -3.21 -24.58
C SER A 114 -16.01 -4.50 -25.34
N PRO A 115 -17.00 -5.25 -25.85
CA PRO A 115 -16.75 -6.20 -26.92
C PRO A 115 -16.39 -5.35 -28.16
N GLY A 116 -15.26 -5.67 -28.78
CA GLY A 116 -14.79 -4.99 -29.99
C GLY A 116 -15.77 -5.09 -31.16
N PRO A 117 -15.59 -4.27 -32.20
CA PRO A 117 -16.44 -4.28 -33.39
C PRO A 117 -16.17 -5.56 -34.19
N GLU A 118 -17.06 -6.55 -34.05
CA GLU A 118 -17.00 -7.76 -34.86
C GLU A 118 -17.67 -7.52 -36.22
N ALA A 119 -16.80 -7.28 -37.19
CA ALA A 119 -16.88 -7.53 -38.62
C ALA A 119 -18.26 -7.69 -39.28
N GLU A 120 -18.54 -6.72 -40.15
CA GLU A 120 -19.43 -6.78 -41.31
C GLU A 120 -19.35 -8.14 -42.05
N PRO A 121 -20.45 -8.92 -42.15
CA PRO A 121 -20.51 -10.06 -43.04
C PRO A 121 -20.79 -9.56 -44.45
N THR A 122 -19.85 -9.88 -45.33
CA THR A 122 -19.89 -9.71 -46.78
C THR A 122 -21.19 -10.22 -47.39
N ARG A 123 -21.78 -9.42 -48.28
CA ARG A 123 -22.82 -9.83 -49.23
C ARG A 123 -22.32 -11.01 -50.09
N THR A 124 -23.02 -12.13 -50.04
CA THR A 124 -23.22 -13.07 -51.16
C THR A 124 -24.59 -13.71 -51.01
#